data_AF-A0A349EHV2-F1
#
_entry.id   AF-A0A349EHV2-F1
#
_cell.length_a   1.000
_cell.length_b   1.000
_cell.length_c   1.000
_cell.angle_alpha   90.00
_cell.angle_beta   90.00
_cell.angle_gamma   90.00
#
_symmetry.space_group_name_H-M   'P 1'
#
loop_
_entity.id
_entity.type
_entity.pdbx_description
1 polymer ?
#
loop_
_entity_poly.entity_id
_entity_poly.type
_entity_poly.pdbx_seq_one_letter_code
_entity_poly.pdbx_strand_id
1 'polypeptide(L)' 'GIRDTRVILGVGVPVITLPIAPGRNLAVLLECAVRDHILRLNGYHADEDMMARMSRVMTEAESCA' A
#
# COMPACT_ATOMS: atom_id res chain seq x y z
N GLY A 1 -1.34 -2.05 -6.24
CA GLY A 1 -1.78 -1.34 -7.45
C GLY A 1 -0.60 -0.68 -8.10
N ILE A 2 -0.64 -0.44 -9.40
CA ILE A 2 0.39 0.35 -10.09
C ILE A 2 0.11 1.82 -9.79
N ARG A 3 1.15 2.57 -9.39
CA ARG A 3 1.06 4.00 -9.09
C ARG A 3 1.73 4.77 -10.21
N ASP A 4 1.05 5.80 -10.70
CA ASP A 4 1.53 6.67 -11.78
C ASP A 4 1.15 8.12 -11.48
N THR A 5 1.68 9.07 -12.22
CA THR A 5 1.33 10.49 -12.12
C THR A 5 0.84 10.98 -13.47
N ARG A 6 -0.42 11.42 -13.54
CA ARG A 6 -1.01 11.95 -14.76
C ARG A 6 -1.10 13.47 -14.70
N VAL A 7 -0.57 14.14 -15.73
CA VAL A 7 -0.66 15.60 -15.84
C VAL A 7 -2.01 15.99 -16.44
N ILE A 8 -2.77 16.81 -15.73
CA ILE A 8 -4.05 17.37 -16.17
C ILE A 8 -3.98 18.88 -15.96
N LEU A 9 -4.14 19.67 -17.03
CA LEU A 9 -4.05 21.14 -16.99
C LEU A 9 -2.75 21.66 -16.34
N GLY A 10 -1.64 20.94 -16.52
CA GLY A 10 -0.34 21.27 -15.92
C GLY A 10 -0.16 20.82 -14.47
N VAL A 11 -1.18 20.22 -13.85
CA VAL A 11 -1.13 19.68 -12.48
C VAL A 11 -0.86 18.17 -12.52
N GLY A 12 0.16 17.71 -11.79
CA GLY A 12 0.45 16.28 -11.62
C GLY A 12 -0.50 15.65 -10.62
N VAL A 13 -1.42 14.82 -11.09
CA VAL A 13 -2.40 14.10 -10.27
C VAL A 13 -1.94 12.66 -10.06
N PRO A 14 -1.82 12.17 -8.82
CA PRO A 14 -1.47 10.78 -8.56
C PRO A 14 -2.60 9.84 -8.99
N VAL A 15 -2.26 8.78 -9.70
CA VAL A 15 -3.17 7.77 -10.23
C VAL A 15 -2.80 6.41 -9.65
N ILE A 16 -3.81 5.68 -9.16
CA ILE A 16 -3.65 4.33 -8.62
C ILE A 16 -4.51 3.37 -9.43
N THR A 17 -3.88 2.38 -10.08
CA THR A 17 -4.59 1.35 -10.85
C THR A 17 -4.81 0.11 -9.96
N LEU A 18 -6.08 -0.24 -9.76
CA LEU A 18 -6.50 -1.42 -8.99
C LEU A 18 -6.94 -2.53 -9.95
N PRO A 19 -6.36 -3.75 -9.84
CA PRO A 19 -6.84 -4.88 -10.61
C PRO A 19 -8.22 -5.30 -10.11
N ILE A 20 -9.16 -5.51 -11.04
CA ILE A 20 -10.51 -5.97 -10.74
C ILE A 20 -10.67 -7.44 -11.10
N ALA A 21 -11.33 -8.19 -10.23
CA ALA A 21 -11.71 -9.57 -10.46
C ALA A 21 -13.14 -9.79 -9.92
N PRO A 22 -13.97 -10.59 -10.60
CA PRO A 22 -15.32 -10.88 -10.12
C PRO A 22 -15.27 -11.51 -8.73
N GLY A 23 -16.23 -11.16 -7.87
CA GLY A 23 -16.32 -11.64 -6.48
C GLY A 23 -15.47 -10.87 -5.46
N ARG A 24 -14.70 -9.85 -5.87
CA ARG A 24 -14.00 -8.94 -4.95
C ARG A 24 -14.83 -7.67 -4.74
N ASN A 25 -14.91 -7.21 -3.49
CA ASN A 25 -15.61 -5.97 -3.17
C ASN A 25 -14.75 -4.76 -3.57
N LEU A 26 -15.19 -4.03 -4.61
CA LEU A 26 -14.51 -2.83 -5.09
C LEU A 26 -14.47 -1.71 -4.07
N ALA A 27 -15.51 -1.56 -3.24
CA ALA A 27 -15.56 -0.50 -2.23
C ALA A 27 -14.46 -0.69 -1.19
N VAL A 28 -14.23 -1.93 -0.75
CA VAL A 28 -13.16 -2.25 0.22
C VAL A 28 -11.79 -2.02 -0.40
N LEU A 29 -11.58 -2.44 -1.66
CA LEU A 29 -10.32 -2.20 -2.36
C LEU A 29 -10.03 -0.71 -2.52
N LEU A 30 -11.05 0.08 -2.85
CA LEU A 30 -10.95 1.53 -2.96
C LEU A 30 -10.60 2.17 -1.60
N GLU A 31 -11.31 1.79 -0.53
CA GLU A 31 -11.07 2.31 0.82
C GLU A 31 -9.63 2.03 1.28
N CYS A 32 -9.15 0.80 1.09
CA CYS A 32 -7.78 0.42 1.38
C CYS A 32 -6.76 1.24 0.58
N ALA A 33 -7.00 1.43 -0.72
CA ALA A 33 -6.12 2.19 -1.58
C ALA A 33 -6.05 3.68 -1.19
N VAL A 34 -7.18 4.29 -0.86
CA VAL A 34 -7.24 5.68 -0.41
C VAL A 34 -6.55 5.85 0.94
N ARG A 35 -6.79 4.93 1.89
CA ARG A 35 -6.15 4.98 3.20
C ARG A 35 -4.63 4.80 3.11
N ASP A 36 -4.14 3.87 2.30
CA ASP A 36 -2.71 3.70 2.02
C ASP A 36 -2.12 4.98 1.35
N HIS A 37 -2.84 5.62 0.43
CA HIS A 37 -2.39 6.87 -0.16
C HIS A 37 -2.23 7.99 0.88
N ILE A 38 -3.23 8.18 1.76
CA ILE A 38 -3.19 9.19 2.83
C ILE A 38 -2.05 8.91 3.81
N LEU A 39 -1.87 7.66 4.23
CA LEU A 39 -0.81 7.28 5.17
C LEU A 39 0.58 7.62 4.61
N ARG A 40 0.80 7.38 3.33
CA ARG A 40 2.08 7.69 2.69
C ARG A 40 2.33 9.17 2.49
N LEU A 41 1.28 9.95 2.23
CA LEU A 41 1.39 11.42 2.25
C LEU A 41 1.81 11.94 3.63
N ASN A 42 1.40 11.24 4.69
CA ASN A 42 1.80 11.53 6.08
C ASN A 42 3.17 10.92 6.44
N GLY A 43 3.87 10.29 5.50
CA GLY A 43 5.20 9.70 5.72
C GLY A 43 5.19 8.30 6.34
N TYR A 44 4.04 7.64 6.44
CA TYR A 44 3.95 6.28 6.95
C TYR A 44 3.86 5.24 5.82
N HIS A 45 4.82 4.32 5.79
CA HIS A 45 4.92 3.22 4.84
C HIS A 45 4.60 1.89 5.53
N ALA A 46 3.37 1.39 5.31
CA ALA A 46 2.90 0.15 5.92
C ALA A 46 3.70 -1.09 5.46
N ASP A 47 4.24 -1.05 4.25
CA ASP A 47 5.14 -2.07 3.68
C ASP A 47 6.45 -2.17 4.46
N GLU A 48 7.09 -1.05 4.75
CA GLU A 48 8.33 -1.02 5.53
C GLU A 48 8.10 -1.49 6.97
N ASP A 49 7.03 -1.05 7.62
CA ASP A 49 6.67 -1.48 8.98
C ASP A 49 6.38 -2.98 9.02
N MET A 50 5.63 -3.50 8.04
CA MET A 50 5.37 -4.94 7.91
C MET A 50 6.67 -5.74 7.75
N MET A 51 7.58 -5.30 6.87
CA MET A 51 8.87 -5.98 6.65
C MET A 51 9.74 -5.97 7.90
N ALA A 52 9.81 -4.83 8.60
CA ALA A 52 10.57 -4.70 9.84
C ALA A 52 10.01 -5.59 10.97
N ARG A 53 8.68 -5.76 11.04
CA ARG A 53 8.06 -6.68 11.99
C ARG A 53 8.30 -8.13 11.63
N MET A 54 8.14 -8.48 10.35
CA MET A 54 8.36 -9.84 9.85
C MET A 54 9.80 -10.29 10.12
N SER A 55 10.79 -9.43 9.85
CA SER A 55 12.21 -9.77 10.07
C SER A 55 12.51 -10.04 11.54
N ARG A 56 11.97 -9.23 12.46
CA ARG A 56 12.12 -9.43 13.91
C ARG A 56 11.53 -10.75 14.38
N VAL A 57 10.32 -11.09 13.91
CA VAL A 57 9.68 -12.35 14.26
C VAL A 57 10.49 -13.54 13.74
N MET A 58 11.08 -13.42 12.55
CA MET A 58 11.93 -14.48 11.99
C MET A 58 13.22 -14.68 12.78
N THR A 59 13.94 -13.62 13.17
CA THR A 59 15.15 -13.74 14.01
C THR A 59 14.85 -14.25 15.42
N GLU A 60 13.71 -13.86 16.01
CA GLU A 60 13.28 -14.40 17.31
C GLU A 60 12.90 -15.89 17.21
N ALA A 61 12.27 -16.31 16.11
CA ALA A 61 11.96 -17.72 15.87
C ALA A 61 13.22 -18.57 15.69
N GLU A 62 14.25 -18.05 15.02
CA GLU A 62 15.56 -18.71 14.88
C GLU A 62 16.31 -18.81 16.22
N SER A 63 16.17 -17.84 17.11
CA SER A 63 16.77 -17.85 18.45
C SER A 63 16.15 -18.86 19.41
N CYS A 64 14.97 -19.40 19.09
CA CYS A 64 14.25 -20.38 19.92
C CYS A 64 14.53 -21.84 19.50
N ALA A 65 15.27 -22.04 18.41
CA ALA A 65 15.75 -23.35 17.93
C ALA A 65 17.18 -23.62 18.41
#